data_AF-A0A3D5V4D0-F1
#
_entry.id   AF-A0A3D5V4D0-F1
#
_cell.length_a   1.000
_cell.length_b   1.000
_cell.length_c   1.000
_cell.angle_alpha   90.00
_cell.angle_beta   90.00
_cell.angle_gamma   90.00
#
_symmetry.space_group_name_H-M   'P 1'
#
loop_
_entity.id
_entity.type
_entity.pdbx_description
1 polymer ?
#
loop_
_entity_poly.entity_id
_entity_poly.type
_entity_poly.pdbx_seq_one_letter_code
_entity_poly.pdbx_strand_id
1 'polypeptide(L)' 'MQAPMLIGLAGGTGSGKTTVARTILETFKEDCALIPQDAYYKDQTNLPMEERVK' A
#
# COMPACT_ATOMS: atom_id res chain seq x y z
N MET A 1 -14.06 20.04 -11.23
CA MET A 1 -12.93 19.38 -10.56
C MET A 1 -12.42 18.30 -11.49
N GLN A 2 -11.11 18.24 -11.74
CA GLN A 2 -10.51 17.15 -12.51
C GLN A 2 -10.39 15.92 -11.62
N ALA A 3 -10.59 14.73 -12.19
CA ALA A 3 -10.36 13.49 -11.45
C ALA A 3 -8.85 13.31 -11.21
N PRO A 4 -8.43 12.83 -10.02
CA PRO A 4 -7.03 12.54 -9.76
C PRO A 4 -6.53 11.38 -10.62
N MET A 5 -5.23 11.38 -10.93
CA MET A 5 -4.56 10.25 -11.58
C MET A 5 -4.33 9.13 -10.56
N LEU A 6 -4.68 7.89 -10.93
CA LEU A 6 -4.44 6.71 -10.11
C LEU A 6 -3.32 5.86 -10.72
N ILE A 7 -2.28 5.57 -9.93
CA ILE A 7 -1.14 4.74 -10.34
C ILE A 7 -1.06 3.53 -9.40
N GLY A 8 -1.10 2.32 -9.97
CA GLY A 8 -0.89 1.08 -9.22
C GLY A 8 0.57 0.63 -9.25
N LEU A 9 1.17 0.41 -8.08
CA LEU A 9 2.55 -0.09 -7.94
C LEU A 9 2.54 -1.53 -7.40
N ALA A 10 2.85 -2.49 -8.26
CA ALA A 10 2.83 -3.93 -7.96
C ALA A 10 4.22 -4.59 -8.03
N GLY A 11 4.33 -5.85 -7.59
CA GLY A 11 5.57 -6.65 -7.59
C GLY A 11 5.78 -7.48 -6.31
N GLY A 12 6.65 -8.50 -6.36
CA GLY A 12 6.89 -9.42 -5.23
C GLY A 12 7.74 -8.81 -4.10
N THR A 13 7.64 -9.33 -2.87
CA THR A 13 8.42 -8.84 -1.70
C THR A 13 9.91 -8.68 -2.02
N GLY A 14 10.52 -7.58 -1.57
CA GLY A 14 11.94 -7.27 -1.85
C GLY A 14 12.22 -6.58 -3.19
N SER A 15 11.24 -6.43 -4.09
CA SER A 15 11.46 -5.81 -5.41
C SER A 15 11.65 -4.28 -5.45
N GLY A 16 11.66 -3.61 -4.30
CA GLY A 16 11.86 -2.15 -4.23
C GLY A 16 10.64 -1.24 -4.44
N LYS A 17 9.41 -1.80 -4.52
CA LYS A 17 8.17 -1.00 -4.69
C LYS A 17 8.03 0.14 -3.69
N THR A 18 8.29 -0.15 -2.41
CA THR A 18 8.16 0.81 -1.32
C THR A 18 9.14 1.97 -1.49
N THR A 19 10.34 1.70 -2.01
CA THR A 19 11.33 2.73 -2.33
C THR A 19 10.82 3.64 -3.43
N VAL A 20 10.35 3.07 -4.55
CA VAL A 20 9.79 3.84 -5.67
C VAL A 20 8.60 4.69 -5.22
N ALA A 21 7.67 4.11 -4.46
CA ALA A 21 6.49 4.81 -3.93
C ALA A 21 6.88 6.01 -3.05
N ARG A 22 7.89 5.85 -2.18
CA ARG A 22 8.40 6.94 -1.33
C ARG A 22 9.06 8.04 -2.14
N THR A 23 9.89 7.69 -3.13
CA THR A 23 10.52 8.69 -4.00
C THR A 23 9.48 9.52 -4.77
N ILE A 24 8.41 8.91 -5.25
CA ILE A 24 7.30 9.63 -5.89
C ILE A 24 6.65 10.58 -4.87
N LEU A 25 6.29 10.08 -3.68
CA LEU A 25 5.68 10.90 -2.64
C LEU A 25 6.56 12.09 -2.23
N GLU A 26 7.87 11.90 -2.08
CA GLU A 26 8.83 12.97 -1.76
C GLU A 26 8.98 14.00 -2.89
N THR A 27 8.86 13.55 -4.15
CA THR A 27 8.97 14.42 -5.33
C THR A 27 7.74 15.33 -5.46
N PHE A 28 6.54 14.78 -5.26
CA PHE A 28 5.27 15.51 -5.46
C PHE A 28 4.67 16.08 -4.17
N LYS A 29 5.19 15.69 -3.00
CA LYS A 29 4.80 16.21 -1.69
C LYS A 29 3.28 16.17 -1.48
N GLU A 30 2.65 17.33 -1.32
CA GLU A 30 1.23 17.49 -1.01
C GLU A 30 0.31 17.20 -2.20
N ASP A 31 0.84 17.18 -3.43
CA ASP A 31 0.09 16.86 -4.65
C ASP A 31 -0.08 15.34 -4.87
N CYS A 32 0.48 14.53 -3.97
CA CYS A 32 0.44 13.07 -4.06
C CYS A 32 0.04 12.44 -2.72
N ALA A 33 -0.79 11.40 -2.79
CA ALA A 33 -1.12 10.57 -1.65
C ALA A 33 -0.72 9.12 -1.94
N LEU A 34 -0.13 8.46 -0.95
CA LEU A 34 0.22 7.04 -1.02
C LEU A 34 -0.76 6.21 -0.20
N ILE A 35 -1.36 5.20 -0.84
CA ILE A 35 -2.23 4.21 -0.17
C ILE A 35 -1.52 2.84 -0.22
N PRO A 36 -0.84 2.42 0.86
CA PRO A 36 -0.16 1.14 0.93
C PRO A 36 -1.17 0.00 1.14
N GLN A 37 -1.50 -0.77 0.11
CA GLN A 37 -2.53 -1.84 0.20
C GLN A 37 -2.15 -2.99 1.15
N ASP A 38 -0.86 -3.18 1.44
CA ASP A 38 -0.36 -4.13 2.44
C ASP A 38 -0.73 -3.74 3.88
N ALA A 39 -1.21 -2.52 4.13
CA ALA A 39 -1.79 -2.11 5.42
C ALA A 39 -3.29 -2.45 5.57
N TYR A 40 -3.95 -2.92 4.51
CA TYR A 40 -5.41 -3.13 4.49
C TYR A 40 -5.79 -4.62 4.53
N TYR A 41 -4.99 -5.45 5.21
CA TYR A 41 -5.43 -6.80 5.55
C TYR A 41 -6.68 -6.73 6.44
N LYS A 42 -7.59 -7.68 6.25
CA LYS A 42 -8.75 -7.82 7.13
C LYS A 42 -8.25 -8.09 8.54
N ASP A 43 -8.78 -7.35 9.51
CA ASP A 43 -8.52 -7.67 10.90
C ASP A 43 -9.16 -9.04 11.23
N GLN A 44 -8.35 -9.91 11.82
CA GLN A 44 -8.71 -11.25 12.24
C GLN A 44 -8.50 -11.45 13.74
N THR A 45 -8.39 -10.37 14.52
CA THR A 45 -8.26 -10.41 15.98
C THR A 45 -9.42 -11.15 16.67
N ASN A 46 -10.57 -11.24 16.01
CA ASN A 46 -11.74 -11.99 16.45
C ASN A 46 -11.62 -13.52 16.28
N LEU A 47 -10.61 -14.01 15.54
CA LEU A 47 -10.41 -15.43 15.28
C LEU A 47 -9.33 -16.03 16.22
N PRO A 48 -9.50 -17.29 16.67
CA PRO A 48 -8.42 -18.04 17.32
C PRO A 48 -7.19 -18.15 16.42
N MET A 49 -6.00 -18.28 17.01
CA MET A 49 -4.75 -18.33 16.24
C MET A 49 -4.75 -19.47 15.23
N GLU A 50 -5.32 -20.64 15.56
CA GLU A 50 -5.40 -21.78 14.63
C GLU A 50 -6.18 -21.48 13.34
N GLU A 51 -7.10 -20.52 13.38
CA GLU A 51 -7.87 -20.08 12.22
C GLU A 51 -7.16 -18.98 11.43
N ARG A 52 -6.27 -18.20 12.06
CA ARG A 52 -5.51 -17.10 11.44
C ARG A 52 -4.35 -17.56 10.55
N VAL A 53 -3.84 -18.77 10.76
CA VAL A 53 -2.77 -19.37 9.95
C VAL A 53 -3.26 -20.09 8.69
N LYS A 54 -4.58 -20.15 8.46
CA LYS A 54 -5.19 -20.71 7.24
C LYS A 54 -5.31 -19.64 6.15
#